data_AF-A0A9X3K154-F1
#
_entry.id   AF-A0A9X3K154-F1
#
_cell.length_a   1.000
_cell.length_b   1.000
_cell.length_c   1.000
_cell.angle_alpha   90.00
_cell.angle_beta   90.00
_cell.angle_gamma   90.00
#
_symmetry.space_group_name_H-M   'P 1'
#
loop_
_entity.id
_entity.type
_entity.pdbx_description
1 polymer ?
#
loop_
_entity_poly.entity_id
_entity_poly.type
_entity_poly.pdbx_seq_one_letter_code
_entity_poly.pdbx_strand_id
1 'polypeptide(L)'
;DDGPLVGFSVCWAHHTDIGGLAAGTLSPLATEVFHEGLLLPPVRLCRAEVVDDGLMRVILNNSRFPDTLHGDMRALMASCRLGQARLSEIVKDFGSEVYATVCAQLISETERIIRERVRDMIPDGAYIFEDSVDTDVASGKSYTVRLRMVKHDGKVSLDATRSDDQASGPINYIQHENELRMSLSSQIAGDDLAFVMNEGMVRAIDGTISLRPGSILAPRYPAALGMRAFTALKVGSAVRGIINQISPDTARAANATFVTYLMRGVDPVTHRFVLVYEGLGVGFGARSFAD
;
A
#
# COMPACT_ATOMS: atom_id res chain seq x y z
N ASP A 1 -10.55 -30.62 -3.87
CA ASP A 1 -11.53 -30.78 -2.78
C ASP A 1 -12.79 -30.01 -3.11
N ASP A 2 -13.94 -30.69 -3.07
CA ASP A 2 -15.28 -30.10 -3.31
C ASP A 2 -15.86 -29.42 -2.06
N GLY A 3 -14.98 -28.95 -1.16
CA GLY A 3 -15.38 -28.22 0.05
C GLY A 3 -15.80 -26.78 -0.25
N PRO A 4 -16.57 -26.14 0.64
CA PRO A 4 -16.95 -24.74 0.49
C PRO A 4 -15.70 -23.83 0.50
N LEU A 5 -15.74 -22.73 -0.27
CA LEU A 5 -14.71 -21.69 -0.23
C LEU A 5 -14.78 -20.94 1.11
N VAL A 6 -13.72 -21.02 1.91
CA VAL A 6 -13.65 -20.45 3.27
C VAL A 6 -12.76 -19.21 3.37
N GLY A 7 -11.92 -18.93 2.37
CA GLY A 7 -11.02 -17.77 2.38
C GLY A 7 -9.99 -17.79 1.27
N PHE A 8 -9.10 -16.79 1.29
CA PHE A 8 -8.00 -16.64 0.33
C PHE A 8 -6.67 -16.44 1.07
N SER A 9 -5.60 -17.06 0.56
CA SER A 9 -4.24 -16.70 0.91
C SER A 9 -3.70 -15.75 -0.15
N VAL A 10 -3.19 -14.59 0.27
CA VAL A 10 -2.68 -13.55 -0.64
C VAL A 10 -1.22 -13.27 -0.31
N CYS A 11 -0.38 -13.23 -1.33
CA CYS A 11 1.02 -12.84 -1.23
C CYS A 11 1.31 -11.85 -2.36
N TRP A 12 2.11 -10.82 -2.05
CA TRP A 12 2.57 -9.83 -3.01
C TRP A 12 4.06 -9.57 -2.79
N ALA A 13 4.78 -9.32 -3.86
CA ALA A 13 6.18 -8.94 -3.83
C ALA A 13 6.47 -7.86 -4.87
N HIS A 14 7.53 -7.10 -4.63
CA HIS A 14 8.07 -6.19 -5.62
C HIS A 14 8.98 -6.97 -6.58
N HIS A 15 8.72 -6.90 -7.88
CA HIS A 15 9.60 -7.48 -8.90
C HIS A 15 10.65 -6.47 -9.32
N THR A 16 11.88 -6.92 -9.52
CA THR A 16 12.98 -6.04 -9.89
C THR A 16 12.82 -5.40 -11.27
N ASP A 17 12.16 -6.06 -12.23
CA ASP A 17 11.92 -5.49 -13.55
C ASP A 17 10.70 -6.11 -14.25
N ILE A 18 9.88 -5.25 -14.85
CA ILE A 18 8.66 -5.62 -15.59
C ILE A 18 8.55 -4.91 -16.96
N GLY A 19 9.67 -4.39 -17.48
CA GLY A 19 9.70 -3.87 -18.85
C GLY A 19 9.28 -2.42 -19.06
N GLY A 20 9.23 -1.60 -18.01
CA GLY A 20 9.01 -0.14 -18.14
C GLY A 20 10.14 0.57 -18.88
N LEU A 21 10.04 1.89 -19.09
CA LEU A 21 10.99 2.72 -19.86
C LEU A 21 12.46 2.47 -19.51
N ALA A 22 12.74 2.21 -18.24
CA ALA A 22 14.08 1.85 -17.80
C ALA A 22 14.06 0.63 -16.87
N ALA A 23 15.21 -0.04 -16.78
CA ALA A 23 15.39 -1.22 -15.95
C ALA A 23 15.15 -0.92 -14.46
N GLY A 24 14.34 -1.66 -13.72
CA GLY A 24 14.24 -1.43 -12.26
C GLY A 24 12.96 -0.77 -11.75
N THR A 25 11.83 -0.96 -12.45
CA THR A 25 10.43 -0.56 -12.09
C THR A 25 10.13 0.90 -11.78
N LEU A 26 11.10 1.70 -11.31
CA LEU A 26 11.01 3.13 -11.07
C LEU A 26 11.58 3.89 -12.27
N SER A 27 10.69 4.52 -13.03
CA SER A 27 11.02 5.33 -14.21
C SER A 27 10.59 6.78 -13.98
N PRO A 28 11.48 7.67 -13.49
CA PRO A 28 11.12 9.05 -13.14
C PRO A 28 10.57 9.91 -14.29
N LEU A 29 10.84 9.49 -15.54
CA LEU A 29 10.38 10.15 -16.75
C LEU A 29 9.09 9.53 -17.32
N ALA A 30 8.48 8.54 -16.64
CA ALA A 30 7.24 7.95 -17.09
C ALA A 30 6.08 8.94 -16.94
N THR A 31 5.42 9.27 -18.05
CA THR A 31 4.26 10.19 -18.08
C THR A 31 2.91 9.49 -18.21
N GLU A 32 2.91 8.23 -18.60
CA GLU A 32 1.71 7.39 -18.69
C GLU A 32 1.99 5.98 -18.19
N VAL A 33 0.97 5.27 -17.73
CA VAL A 33 1.10 3.93 -17.14
C VAL A 33 1.70 2.89 -18.11
N PHE A 34 1.59 3.11 -19.42
CA PHE A 34 2.22 2.26 -20.45
C PHE A 34 3.75 2.34 -20.46
N HIS A 35 4.31 3.43 -19.93
CA HIS A 35 5.75 3.60 -19.73
C HIS A 35 6.28 2.79 -18.54
N GLU A 36 5.41 2.16 -17.75
CA GLU A 36 5.76 1.54 -16.47
C GLU A 36 5.91 0.02 -16.57
N GLY A 37 5.67 -0.53 -17.76
CA GLY A 37 5.90 -1.93 -18.09
C GLY A 37 4.60 -2.71 -18.26
N LEU A 38 4.67 -4.00 -17.99
CA LEU A 38 3.58 -4.93 -18.24
C LEU A 38 2.34 -4.62 -17.38
N LEU A 39 1.20 -4.37 -18.04
CA LEU A 39 -0.11 -4.21 -17.42
C LEU A 39 -0.90 -5.52 -17.52
N LEU A 40 -1.07 -6.20 -16.40
CA LEU A 40 -1.86 -7.43 -16.31
C LEU A 40 -3.20 -7.15 -15.63
N PRO A 41 -4.33 -7.45 -16.28
CA PRO A 41 -5.60 -7.54 -15.57
C PRO A 41 -5.59 -8.77 -14.63
N PRO A 42 -6.57 -8.91 -13.72
CA PRO A 42 -6.73 -10.13 -12.94
C PRO A 42 -6.93 -11.34 -13.87
N VAL A 43 -5.90 -12.15 -14.03
CA VAL A 43 -5.88 -13.35 -14.87
C VAL A 43 -5.38 -14.54 -14.07
N ARG A 44 -5.95 -15.71 -14.35
CA ARG A 44 -5.60 -16.94 -13.63
C ARG A 44 -4.35 -17.57 -14.24
N LEU A 45 -3.23 -17.49 -13.53
CA LEU A 45 -1.95 -18.08 -13.95
C LEU A 45 -1.85 -19.59 -13.71
N CYS A 46 -2.58 -20.13 -12.73
CA CYS A 46 -2.47 -21.53 -12.33
C CYS A 46 -3.86 -22.14 -12.06
N ARG A 47 -4.09 -23.36 -12.54
CA ARG A 47 -5.31 -24.14 -12.33
C ARG A 47 -4.95 -25.56 -11.95
N ALA A 48 -5.52 -26.04 -10.84
CA ALA A 48 -5.22 -27.38 -10.30
C ALA A 48 -3.71 -27.65 -10.22
N GLU A 49 -2.96 -26.65 -9.71
CA GLU A 49 -1.50 -26.67 -9.57
C GLU A 49 -0.69 -26.71 -10.88
N VAL A 50 -1.35 -26.73 -12.04
CA VAL A 50 -0.73 -26.60 -13.37
C VAL A 50 -0.64 -25.12 -13.74
N VAL A 51 0.58 -24.67 -14.04
CA VAL A 51 0.85 -23.30 -14.48
C VAL A 51 0.54 -23.17 -15.97
N ASP A 52 -0.05 -22.04 -16.36
CA ASP A 52 -0.18 -21.66 -17.77
C ASP A 52 1.16 -21.15 -18.28
N ASP A 53 1.91 -22.03 -18.96
CA ASP A 53 3.23 -21.70 -19.53
C ASP A 53 3.15 -20.60 -20.60
N GLY A 54 2.01 -20.46 -21.29
CA GLY A 54 1.79 -19.42 -22.29
C GLY A 54 1.73 -18.05 -21.63
N LEU A 55 0.89 -17.91 -20.60
CA LEU A 55 0.80 -16.67 -19.82
C LEU A 55 2.10 -16.39 -19.05
N MET A 56 2.72 -17.40 -18.44
CA MET A 56 4.02 -17.24 -17.80
C MET A 56 5.06 -16.68 -18.77
N ARG A 57 5.15 -17.23 -20.00
CA ARG A 57 6.07 -16.73 -21.03
C ARG A 57 5.78 -15.28 -21.43
N VAL A 58 4.51 -14.87 -21.52
CA VAL A 58 4.15 -13.46 -21.76
C VAL A 58 4.70 -12.57 -20.64
N ILE A 59 4.56 -12.98 -19.37
CA ILE A 59 5.07 -12.23 -18.22
C ILE A 59 6.59 -12.12 -18.28
N LEU A 60 7.29 -13.24 -18.44
CA LEU A 60 8.76 -13.28 -18.43
C LEU A 60 9.38 -12.52 -19.60
N ASN A 61 8.77 -12.55 -20.79
CA ASN A 61 9.27 -11.84 -21.97
C ASN A 61 9.24 -10.31 -21.85
N ASN A 62 8.51 -9.77 -20.86
CA ASN A 62 8.49 -8.34 -20.59
C ASN A 62 9.54 -7.92 -19.55
N SER A 63 10.40 -8.83 -19.08
CA SER A 63 11.46 -8.50 -18.12
C SER A 63 12.84 -8.61 -18.75
N ARG A 64 13.74 -7.71 -18.34
CA ARG A 64 15.18 -7.81 -18.61
C ARG A 64 15.87 -8.88 -17.76
N PHE A 65 15.19 -9.36 -16.70
CA PHE A 65 15.68 -10.36 -15.76
C PHE A 65 14.66 -11.51 -15.62
N PRO A 66 14.38 -12.27 -16.70
CA PRO A 66 13.33 -13.28 -16.72
C PRO A 66 13.58 -14.42 -15.73
N ASP A 67 14.83 -14.83 -15.49
CA ASP A 67 15.14 -15.90 -14.55
C ASP A 67 14.83 -15.50 -13.10
N THR A 68 15.16 -14.27 -12.71
CA THR A 68 14.82 -13.70 -11.40
C THR A 68 13.30 -13.59 -11.25
N LEU A 69 12.62 -13.01 -12.24
CA LEU A 69 11.16 -12.88 -12.23
C LEU A 69 10.47 -14.24 -12.15
N HIS A 70 10.98 -15.26 -12.86
CA HIS A 70 10.45 -16.62 -12.77
C HIS A 70 10.64 -17.21 -11.37
N GLY A 71 11.79 -16.98 -10.74
CA GLY A 71 12.04 -17.32 -9.35
C GLY A 71 11.03 -16.69 -8.39
N ASP A 72 10.82 -15.37 -8.50
CA ASP A 72 9.85 -14.63 -7.69
C ASP A 72 8.43 -15.16 -7.87
N MET A 73 8.00 -15.40 -9.11
CA MET A 73 6.66 -15.92 -9.41
C MET A 73 6.45 -17.31 -8.79
N ARG A 74 7.47 -18.17 -8.83
CA ARG A 74 7.43 -19.47 -8.16
C ARG A 74 7.37 -19.33 -6.64
N ALA A 75 8.13 -18.40 -6.06
CA ALA A 75 8.11 -18.13 -4.63
C ALA A 75 6.75 -17.61 -4.16
N LEU A 76 6.12 -16.69 -4.90
CA LEU A 76 4.77 -16.18 -4.64
C LEU A 76 3.73 -17.31 -4.67
N MET A 77 3.76 -18.16 -5.71
CA MET A 77 2.86 -19.31 -5.80
C MET A 77 3.06 -20.30 -4.65
N ALA A 78 4.32 -20.60 -4.28
CA ALA A 78 4.63 -21.48 -3.16
C ALA A 78 4.15 -20.90 -1.82
N SER A 79 4.33 -19.59 -1.60
CA SER A 79 3.84 -18.88 -0.42
C SER A 79 2.32 -18.98 -0.29
N CYS A 80 1.58 -18.71 -1.38
CA CYS A 80 0.12 -18.85 -1.38
C CYS A 80 -0.34 -20.30 -1.14
N ARG A 81 0.37 -21.30 -1.68
CA ARG A 81 0.05 -22.72 -1.42
C ARG A 81 0.27 -23.09 0.04
N LEU A 82 1.36 -22.61 0.66
CA LEU A 82 1.60 -22.82 2.08
C LEU A 82 0.49 -22.17 2.93
N GLY A 83 0.11 -20.93 2.63
CA GLY A 83 -0.99 -20.25 3.32
C GLY A 83 -2.32 -20.98 3.16
N GLN A 84 -2.62 -21.48 1.95
CA GLN A 84 -3.78 -22.35 1.71
C GLN A 84 -3.73 -23.62 2.56
N ALA A 85 -2.59 -24.31 2.62
CA ALA A 85 -2.43 -25.54 3.40
C ALA A 85 -2.66 -25.29 4.89
N ARG A 86 -2.06 -24.22 5.46
CA ARG A 86 -2.25 -23.84 6.86
C ARG A 86 -3.69 -23.45 7.18
N LEU A 87 -4.35 -22.72 6.28
CA LEU A 87 -5.77 -22.41 6.45
C LEU A 87 -6.62 -23.69 6.41
N SER A 88 -6.28 -24.63 5.54
CA SER A 88 -6.98 -25.91 5.43
C SER A 88 -6.81 -26.77 6.68
N GLU A 89 -5.62 -26.77 7.31
CA GLU A 89 -5.37 -27.42 8.59
C GLU A 89 -6.28 -26.85 9.69
N ILE A 90 -6.35 -25.52 9.82
CA ILE A 90 -7.24 -24.85 10.79
C ILE A 90 -8.70 -25.25 10.56
N VAL A 91 -9.16 -25.21 9.31
CA VAL A 91 -10.56 -25.53 8.98
C VAL A 91 -10.86 -27.01 9.18
N LYS A 92 -9.89 -27.89 8.97
CA LYS A 92 -10.01 -29.33 9.25
C LYS A 92 -10.15 -29.61 10.74
N ASP A 93 -9.39 -28.91 11.58
CA ASP A 93 -9.37 -29.14 13.03
C ASP A 93 -10.58 -28.54 13.74
N PHE A 94 -11.06 -27.37 13.28
CA PHE A 94 -12.13 -26.61 13.97
C PHE A 94 -13.46 -26.56 13.20
N GLY A 95 -13.47 -26.87 11.91
CA GLY A 95 -14.65 -26.71 11.04
C GLY A 95 -14.81 -25.29 10.50
N SER A 96 -15.43 -25.18 9.31
CA SER A 96 -15.58 -23.91 8.59
C SER A 96 -16.49 -22.91 9.31
N GLU A 97 -17.51 -23.38 10.03
CA GLU A 97 -18.43 -22.51 10.78
C GLU A 97 -17.75 -21.84 11.97
N VAL A 98 -16.95 -22.61 12.73
CA VAL A 98 -16.18 -22.08 13.87
C VAL A 98 -15.16 -21.08 13.36
N TYR A 99 -14.42 -21.42 12.30
CA TYR A 99 -13.46 -20.51 11.66
C TYR A 99 -14.12 -19.19 11.26
N ALA A 100 -15.24 -19.24 10.52
CA ALA A 100 -15.95 -18.04 10.08
C ALA A 100 -16.47 -17.20 11.25
N THR A 101 -16.97 -17.86 12.30
CA THR A 101 -17.44 -17.19 13.53
C THR A 101 -16.29 -16.47 14.23
N VAL A 102 -15.14 -17.10 14.38
CA VAL A 102 -13.96 -16.49 15.02
C VAL A 102 -13.45 -15.31 14.21
N CYS A 103 -13.36 -15.42 12.87
CA CYS A 103 -12.99 -14.29 12.03
C CYS A 103 -13.95 -13.10 12.20
N ALA A 104 -15.26 -13.35 12.23
CA ALA A 104 -16.25 -12.31 12.45
C ALA A 104 -16.10 -11.65 13.83
N GLN A 105 -15.86 -12.44 14.88
CA GLN A 105 -15.62 -11.94 16.23
C GLN A 105 -14.37 -11.06 16.30
N LEU A 106 -13.24 -11.46 15.68
CA LEU A 106 -12.01 -10.67 15.64
C LEU A 106 -12.21 -9.32 14.95
N ILE A 107 -12.95 -9.31 13.83
CA ILE A 107 -13.31 -8.09 13.09
C ILE A 107 -14.19 -7.18 13.96
N SER A 108 -15.26 -7.72 14.56
CA SER A 108 -16.16 -6.96 15.41
C SER A 108 -15.48 -6.39 16.66
N GLU A 109 -14.57 -7.15 17.26
CA GLU A 109 -13.81 -6.71 18.43
C GLU A 109 -12.84 -5.59 18.07
N THR A 110 -12.14 -5.71 16.94
CA THR A 110 -11.26 -4.64 16.44
C THR A 110 -12.05 -3.38 16.14
N GLU A 111 -13.22 -3.51 15.50
CA GLU A 111 -14.12 -2.38 15.25
C GLU A 111 -14.53 -1.69 16.56
N ARG A 112 -14.98 -2.47 17.55
CA ARG A 112 -15.42 -1.95 18.85
C ARG A 112 -14.32 -1.16 19.55
N ILE A 113 -13.12 -1.74 19.66
CA ILE A 113 -12.01 -1.09 20.38
C ILE A 113 -11.56 0.18 19.64
N ILE A 114 -11.44 0.17 18.31
CA ILE A 114 -11.06 1.38 17.57
C ILE A 114 -12.13 2.47 17.71
N ARG A 115 -13.43 2.13 17.66
CA ARG A 115 -14.51 3.11 17.88
C ARG A 115 -14.46 3.72 19.28
N GLU A 116 -14.18 2.92 20.30
CA GLU A 116 -13.99 3.40 21.66
C GLU A 116 -12.81 4.38 21.74
N ARG A 117 -11.67 4.02 21.16
CA ARG A 117 -10.50 4.91 21.12
C ARG A 117 -10.76 6.19 20.32
N VAL A 118 -11.46 6.12 19.19
CA VAL A 118 -11.87 7.32 18.43
C VAL A 118 -12.70 8.26 19.31
N ARG A 119 -13.69 7.72 20.03
CA ARG A 119 -14.56 8.49 20.91
C ARG A 119 -13.78 9.15 22.05
N ASP A 120 -12.87 8.40 22.67
CA ASP A 120 -12.19 8.82 23.90
C ASP A 120 -10.95 9.70 23.62
N MET A 121 -10.23 9.42 22.53
CA MET A 121 -8.97 10.10 22.17
C MET A 121 -9.19 11.35 21.32
N ILE A 122 -10.18 11.36 20.42
CA ILE A 122 -10.33 12.41 19.41
C ILE A 122 -11.48 13.35 19.81
N PRO A 123 -11.22 14.63 20.14
CA PRO A 123 -12.27 15.61 20.33
C PRO A 123 -13.09 15.87 19.07
N ASP A 124 -14.34 16.29 19.22
CA ASP A 124 -15.13 16.79 18.10
C ASP A 124 -14.50 18.08 17.57
N GLY A 125 -14.37 18.18 16.24
CA GLY A 125 -13.66 19.29 15.63
C GLY A 125 -13.19 18.99 14.21
N ALA A 126 -12.42 19.93 13.67
CA ALA A 126 -11.80 19.83 12.36
C ALA A 126 -10.29 20.00 12.47
N TYR A 127 -9.55 19.09 11.84
CA TYR A 127 -8.09 19.03 11.85
C TYR A 127 -7.60 19.03 10.41
N ILE A 128 -6.50 19.74 10.15
CA ILE A 128 -5.94 19.86 8.80
C ILE A 128 -4.44 19.65 8.87
N PHE A 129 -3.91 18.88 7.94
CA PHE A 129 -2.47 18.77 7.73
C PHE A 129 -2.16 18.64 6.24
N GLU A 130 -0.97 19.07 5.85
CA GLU A 130 -0.46 18.93 4.50
C GLU A 130 1.01 18.51 4.51
N ASP A 131 1.38 17.67 3.54
CA ASP A 131 2.77 17.27 3.30
C ASP A 131 2.99 17.18 1.78
N SER A 132 4.20 17.40 1.31
CA SER A 132 4.51 17.57 -0.12
C SER A 132 5.56 16.59 -0.61
N VAL A 133 5.35 16.08 -1.82
CA VAL A 133 6.42 15.46 -2.61
C VAL A 133 7.25 16.59 -3.20
N ASP A 134 8.56 16.60 -2.92
CA ASP A 134 9.45 17.71 -3.24
C ASP A 134 9.54 18.01 -4.74
N THR A 135 9.70 16.98 -5.59
CA THR A 135 9.84 17.18 -7.03
C THR A 135 9.39 15.95 -7.82
N ASP A 136 8.42 16.15 -8.71
CA ASP A 136 8.17 15.26 -9.84
C ASP A 136 9.20 15.54 -10.93
N VAL A 137 9.98 14.53 -11.33
CA VAL A 137 11.07 14.69 -12.30
C VAL A 137 10.54 15.09 -13.69
N ALA A 138 9.35 14.62 -14.07
CA ALA A 138 8.79 14.94 -15.38
C ALA A 138 8.35 16.40 -15.52
N SER A 139 7.80 17.00 -14.45
CA SER A 139 7.30 18.38 -14.45
C SER A 139 8.20 19.41 -13.76
N GLY A 140 9.14 18.96 -12.92
CA GLY A 140 9.99 19.82 -12.08
C GLY A 140 9.26 20.50 -10.92
N LYS A 141 8.04 20.07 -10.59
CA LYS A 141 7.17 20.72 -9.58
C LYS A 141 7.01 19.87 -8.32
N SER A 142 6.77 20.54 -7.20
CA SER A 142 6.30 19.89 -5.97
C SER A 142 4.79 19.66 -6.03
N TYR A 143 4.31 18.64 -5.30
CA TYR A 143 2.89 18.31 -5.22
C TYR A 143 2.49 18.04 -3.77
N THR A 144 1.45 18.72 -3.30
CA THR A 144 0.98 18.69 -1.92
C THR A 144 -0.25 17.81 -1.76
N VAL A 145 -0.16 16.88 -0.81
CA VAL A 145 -1.30 16.15 -0.27
C VAL A 145 -1.89 16.97 0.87
N ARG A 146 -3.19 17.28 0.80
CA ARG A 146 -3.90 18.04 1.84
C ARG A 146 -5.01 17.19 2.39
N LEU A 147 -4.96 16.92 3.70
CA LEU A 147 -5.96 16.11 4.38
C LEU A 147 -6.68 16.96 5.42
N ARG A 148 -8.01 16.95 5.37
CA ARG A 148 -8.88 17.48 6.42
C ARG A 148 -9.63 16.32 7.07
N MET A 149 -9.53 16.20 8.38
CA MET A 149 -10.34 15.30 9.18
C MET A 149 -11.40 16.10 9.93
N VAL A 150 -12.63 15.59 9.96
CA VAL A 150 -13.71 16.13 10.79
C VAL A 150 -14.26 15.00 11.65
N LYS A 151 -14.28 15.21 12.97
CA LYS A 151 -15.02 14.35 13.89
C LYS A 151 -16.25 15.09 14.40
N HIS A 152 -17.40 14.44 14.32
CA HIS A 152 -18.64 14.91 14.89
C HIS A 152 -19.51 13.73 15.33
N ASP A 153 -19.97 13.73 16.57
CA ASP A 153 -20.86 12.69 17.12
C ASP A 153 -20.31 11.27 16.90
N GLY A 154 -19.02 11.09 17.20
CA GLY A 154 -18.32 9.81 17.07
C GLY A 154 -17.96 9.38 15.64
N LYS A 155 -18.47 10.08 14.61
CA LYS A 155 -18.16 9.79 13.20
C LYS A 155 -16.97 10.60 12.72
N VAL A 156 -16.09 9.95 11.97
CA VAL A 156 -14.88 10.58 11.41
C VAL A 156 -14.93 10.58 9.89
N SER A 157 -14.92 11.77 9.29
CA SER A 157 -14.86 11.98 7.85
C SER A 157 -13.49 12.53 7.44
N LEU A 158 -12.99 12.09 6.27
CA LEU A 158 -11.71 12.48 5.71
C LEU A 158 -11.89 13.08 4.32
N ASP A 159 -11.35 14.26 4.11
CA ASP A 159 -11.46 15.02 2.86
C ASP A 159 -10.07 15.39 2.36
N ALA A 160 -9.70 14.85 1.20
CA ALA A 160 -8.47 15.17 0.50
C ALA A 160 -8.70 15.84 -0.87
N THR A 161 -9.90 16.40 -1.10
CA THR A 161 -10.30 17.04 -2.37
C THR A 161 -9.47 18.26 -2.73
N ARG A 162 -8.84 18.91 -1.73
CA ARG A 162 -7.94 20.05 -1.90
C ARG A 162 -6.49 19.67 -2.20
N SER A 163 -6.18 18.37 -2.37
CA SER A 163 -4.87 17.94 -2.85
C SER A 163 -4.64 18.42 -4.29
N ASP A 164 -3.38 18.61 -4.65
CA ASP A 164 -2.99 19.13 -5.96
C ASP A 164 -3.54 18.28 -7.12
N ASP A 165 -3.59 18.89 -8.31
CA ASP A 165 -3.89 18.18 -9.55
C ASP A 165 -2.90 17.02 -9.77
N GLN A 166 -3.33 16.03 -10.56
CA GLN A 166 -2.46 14.92 -10.93
C GLN A 166 -1.14 15.41 -11.54
N ALA A 167 -0.05 14.75 -11.18
CA ALA A 167 1.27 15.02 -11.71
C ALA A 167 1.40 14.56 -13.16
N SER A 168 2.30 15.22 -13.90
CA SER A 168 2.65 14.80 -15.26
C SER A 168 3.51 13.53 -15.25
N GLY A 169 4.27 13.29 -14.18
CA GLY A 169 5.12 12.11 -14.02
C GLY A 169 4.53 11.03 -13.09
N PRO A 170 5.36 10.10 -12.63
CA PRO A 170 4.90 8.81 -12.07
C PRO A 170 4.55 8.83 -10.58
N ILE A 171 4.49 10.01 -9.96
CA ILE A 171 4.20 10.14 -8.52
C ILE A 171 2.70 10.10 -8.20
N ASN A 172 1.82 9.97 -9.19
CA ASN A 172 0.39 9.87 -8.93
C ASN A 172 0.05 8.59 -8.15
N TYR A 173 -1.00 8.66 -7.35
CA TYR A 173 -1.39 7.57 -6.47
C TYR A 173 -2.90 7.41 -6.47
N ILE A 174 -3.37 6.20 -6.75
CA ILE A 174 -4.80 5.87 -6.66
C ILE A 174 -5.11 5.57 -5.20
N GLN A 175 -5.56 6.59 -4.46
CA GLN A 175 -5.95 6.42 -3.07
C GLN A 175 -7.26 5.64 -2.99
N HIS A 176 -7.26 4.52 -2.26
CA HIS A 176 -8.49 3.80 -1.92
C HIS A 176 -9.03 4.27 -0.56
N GLU A 177 -10.36 4.35 -0.41
CA GLU A 177 -10.99 4.80 0.84
C GLU A 177 -10.63 3.93 2.04
N ASN A 178 -10.64 2.60 1.87
CA ASN A 178 -10.31 1.66 2.94
C ASN A 178 -8.87 1.77 3.40
N GLU A 179 -7.93 2.13 2.51
CA GLU A 179 -6.54 2.34 2.90
C GLU A 179 -6.38 3.58 3.77
N LEU A 180 -7.12 4.65 3.47
CA LEU A 180 -7.10 5.86 4.29
C LEU A 180 -7.75 5.63 5.67
N ARG A 181 -8.88 4.89 5.71
CA ARG A 181 -9.52 4.44 6.96
C ARG A 181 -8.57 3.58 7.79
N MET A 182 -7.93 2.59 7.16
CA MET A 182 -6.99 1.69 7.82
C MET A 182 -5.74 2.42 8.33
N SER A 183 -5.22 3.39 7.57
CA SER A 183 -4.10 4.24 7.98
C SER A 183 -4.43 5.02 9.26
N LEU A 184 -5.59 5.68 9.31
CA LEU A 184 -6.05 6.40 10.50
C LEU A 184 -6.25 5.46 11.69
N SER A 185 -6.96 4.35 11.51
CA SER A 185 -7.19 3.35 12.55
C SER A 185 -5.89 2.75 13.09
N SER A 186 -4.88 2.56 12.24
CA SER A 186 -3.56 2.09 12.67
C SER A 186 -2.86 3.12 13.57
N GLN A 187 -3.01 4.41 13.30
CA GLN A 187 -2.47 5.45 14.20
C GLN A 187 -3.23 5.51 15.53
N ILE A 188 -4.55 5.23 15.53
CA ILE A 188 -5.37 5.16 16.75
C ILE A 188 -5.06 3.89 17.57
N ALA A 189 -4.75 2.78 16.90
CA ALA A 189 -4.27 1.57 17.56
C ALA A 189 -2.91 1.79 18.24
N GLY A 190 -2.06 2.66 17.68
CA GLY A 190 -0.75 2.99 18.22
C GLY A 190 0.19 1.77 18.23
N ASP A 191 1.04 1.67 19.26
CA ASP A 191 2.00 0.58 19.43
C ASP A 191 1.43 -0.63 20.21
N ASP A 192 0.11 -0.75 20.31
CA ASP A 192 -0.54 -1.86 20.99
C ASP A 192 -0.44 -3.15 20.15
N LEU A 193 0.53 -3.99 20.51
CA LEU A 193 0.85 -5.24 19.82
C LEU A 193 -0.29 -6.27 19.85
N ALA A 194 -1.33 -6.07 20.66
CA ALA A 194 -2.51 -6.93 20.64
C ALA A 194 -3.41 -6.66 19.42
N PHE A 195 -3.25 -5.54 18.72
CA PHE A 195 -4.03 -5.25 17.52
C PHE A 195 -3.53 -6.03 16.31
N VAL A 196 -4.47 -6.77 15.72
CA VAL A 196 -4.30 -7.38 14.40
C VAL A 196 -4.99 -6.50 13.36
N MET A 197 -4.27 -6.11 12.32
CA MET A 197 -4.86 -5.35 11.20
C MET A 197 -5.91 -6.21 10.49
N ASN A 198 -7.16 -5.76 10.51
CA ASN A 198 -8.28 -6.43 9.84
C ASN A 198 -9.37 -5.41 9.45
N GLU A 199 -10.45 -5.89 8.81
CA GLU A 199 -11.56 -5.07 8.32
C GLU A 199 -12.26 -4.25 9.42
N GLY A 200 -12.16 -4.64 10.68
CA GLY A 200 -12.70 -3.88 11.81
C GLY A 200 -12.09 -2.48 11.91
N MET A 201 -10.81 -2.32 11.56
CA MET A 201 -10.16 -1.01 11.46
C MET A 201 -10.78 -0.13 10.38
N VAL A 202 -11.22 -0.71 9.27
CA VAL A 202 -11.91 0.02 8.20
C VAL A 202 -13.30 0.42 8.67
N ARG A 203 -14.06 -0.54 9.20
CA ARG A 203 -15.44 -0.34 9.66
C ARG A 203 -15.57 0.69 10.78
N ALA A 204 -14.55 0.81 11.62
CA ALA A 204 -14.54 1.77 12.72
C ALA A 204 -14.54 3.24 12.25
N ILE A 205 -14.07 3.52 11.03
CA ILE A 205 -14.08 4.86 10.42
C ILE A 205 -15.21 4.92 9.40
N ASP A 206 -16.41 5.20 9.89
CA ASP A 206 -17.68 5.10 9.15
C ASP A 206 -18.17 6.41 8.52
N GLY A 207 -17.37 7.48 8.60
CA GLY A 207 -17.67 8.73 7.90
C GLY A 207 -17.29 8.71 6.43
N THR A 208 -17.51 9.85 5.78
CA THR A 208 -17.27 10.03 4.36
C THR A 208 -15.78 10.17 4.06
N ILE A 209 -15.31 9.49 3.01
CA ILE A 209 -13.99 9.72 2.42
C ILE A 209 -14.18 10.47 1.11
N SER A 210 -13.58 11.65 0.97
CA SER A 210 -13.73 12.52 -0.21
C SER A 210 -12.41 12.69 -0.94
N LEU A 211 -12.40 12.33 -2.22
CA LEU A 211 -11.29 12.50 -3.16
C LEU A 211 -11.78 13.27 -4.39
N ARG A 212 -10.92 14.11 -4.99
CA ARG A 212 -11.25 14.88 -6.19
C ARG A 212 -10.74 14.17 -7.45
N PRO A 213 -11.60 13.74 -8.39
CA PRO A 213 -11.15 13.12 -9.64
C PRO A 213 -10.24 14.06 -10.46
N GLY A 214 -9.07 13.57 -10.85
CA GLY A 214 -8.01 14.36 -11.50
C GLY A 214 -7.01 15.01 -10.53
N SER A 215 -7.13 14.75 -9.22
CA SER A 215 -6.08 15.09 -8.25
C SER A 215 -4.98 14.03 -8.23
N ILE A 216 -3.86 14.34 -7.57
CA ILE A 216 -2.73 13.41 -7.36
C ILE A 216 -3.14 12.12 -6.60
N LEU A 217 -4.25 12.16 -5.85
CA LEU A 217 -4.80 11.01 -5.11
C LEU A 217 -5.93 10.27 -5.83
N ALA A 218 -6.41 10.81 -6.95
CA ALA A 218 -7.42 10.18 -7.79
C ALA A 218 -7.15 10.52 -9.26
N PRO A 219 -5.98 10.14 -9.79
CA PRO A 219 -5.55 10.51 -11.13
C PRO A 219 -6.45 9.85 -12.19
N ARG A 220 -6.57 10.48 -13.36
CA ARG A 220 -7.28 9.90 -14.49
C ARG A 220 -6.34 9.01 -15.30
N TYR A 221 -6.81 7.83 -15.68
CA TYR A 221 -6.13 6.99 -16.66
C TYR A 221 -5.87 7.80 -17.96
N PRO A 222 -4.69 7.71 -18.60
CA PRO A 222 -3.60 6.76 -18.35
C PRO A 222 -2.42 7.30 -17.52
N ALA A 223 -2.65 8.13 -16.49
CA ALA A 223 -1.56 8.69 -15.67
C ALA A 223 -0.56 7.64 -15.13
N ALA A 224 0.72 8.01 -15.06
CA ALA A 224 1.80 7.20 -14.51
C ALA A 224 1.73 7.09 -12.96
N LEU A 225 2.04 5.92 -12.40
CA LEU A 225 1.86 5.50 -10.99
C LEU A 225 3.10 4.79 -10.39
N GLY A 226 4.18 4.64 -11.14
CA GLY A 226 5.33 3.78 -10.83
C GLY A 226 6.11 4.24 -9.63
N MET A 227 6.00 5.53 -9.29
CA MET A 227 6.60 6.18 -8.13
C MET A 227 5.52 6.66 -7.14
N ARG A 228 4.33 6.05 -7.16
CA ARG A 228 3.21 6.37 -6.24
C ARG A 228 3.57 6.32 -4.76
N ALA A 229 4.56 5.51 -4.38
CA ALA A 229 4.93 5.30 -2.99
C ALA A 229 5.44 6.57 -2.29
N PHE A 230 6.02 7.53 -3.05
CA PHE A 230 6.38 8.84 -2.51
C PHE A 230 5.12 9.60 -2.04
N THR A 231 4.07 9.62 -2.85
CA THR A 231 2.79 10.25 -2.51
C THR A 231 2.03 9.48 -1.43
N ALA A 232 2.02 8.15 -1.47
CA ALA A 232 1.39 7.32 -0.44
C ALA A 232 1.97 7.60 0.96
N LEU A 233 3.28 7.81 1.04
CA LEU A 233 3.92 8.22 2.29
C LEU A 233 3.50 9.62 2.74
N LYS A 234 3.23 10.56 1.82
CA LYS A 234 2.68 11.88 2.18
C LYS A 234 1.26 11.80 2.72
N VAL A 235 0.44 10.88 2.21
CA VAL A 235 -0.86 10.58 2.81
C VAL A 235 -0.68 10.08 4.25
N GLY A 236 0.24 9.14 4.47
CA GLY A 236 0.56 8.65 5.81
C GLY A 236 1.07 9.75 6.75
N SER A 237 1.96 10.63 6.26
CA SER A 237 2.40 11.83 6.99
C SER A 237 1.22 12.73 7.35
N ALA A 238 0.28 12.96 6.44
CA ALA A 238 -0.87 13.82 6.68
C ALA A 238 -1.82 13.26 7.76
N VAL A 239 -2.09 11.96 7.71
CA VAL A 239 -2.83 11.26 8.78
C VAL A 239 -2.10 11.42 10.12
N ARG A 240 -0.79 11.18 10.13
CA ARG A 240 -0.01 11.27 11.37
C ARG A 240 0.11 12.70 11.89
N GLY A 241 0.25 13.68 11.01
CA GLY A 241 0.28 15.10 11.36
C GLY A 241 -1.02 15.56 12.02
N ILE A 242 -2.17 15.04 11.57
CA ILE A 242 -3.46 15.25 12.24
C ILE A 242 -3.47 14.59 13.63
N ILE A 243 -3.01 13.35 13.76
CA ILE A 243 -2.95 12.65 15.06
C ILE A 243 -2.02 13.37 16.04
N ASN A 244 -0.92 13.96 15.58
CA ASN A 244 -0.04 14.79 16.42
C ASN A 244 -0.73 16.05 16.96
N GLN A 245 -1.68 16.65 16.22
CA GLN A 245 -2.46 17.79 16.73
C GLN A 245 -3.42 17.39 17.85
N ILE A 246 -3.85 16.11 17.87
CA ILE A 246 -4.82 15.58 18.83
C ILE A 246 -4.13 15.04 20.07
N SER A 247 -3.03 14.30 19.89
CA SER A 247 -2.32 13.63 20.97
C SER A 247 -0.80 13.80 20.81
N PRO A 248 -0.27 15.01 21.06
CA PRO A 248 1.14 15.32 20.83
C PRO A 248 2.08 14.50 21.72
N ASP A 249 1.62 14.03 22.87
CA ASP A 249 2.44 13.28 23.83
C ASP A 249 2.64 11.82 23.45
N THR A 250 1.78 11.24 22.59
CA THR A 250 1.89 9.83 22.17
C THR A 250 2.14 9.67 20.68
N ALA A 251 1.84 10.69 19.88
CA ALA A 251 2.03 10.65 18.44
C ALA A 251 3.52 10.81 18.06
N ARG A 252 3.86 10.23 16.91
CA ARG A 252 5.19 10.26 16.32
C ARG A 252 5.25 11.30 15.21
N ALA A 253 6.32 12.08 15.08
CA ALA A 253 6.52 13.00 13.95
C ALA A 253 6.54 12.27 12.60
N ALA A 254 6.48 12.96 11.47
CA ALA A 254 6.51 12.31 10.14
C ALA A 254 7.82 11.53 9.90
N ASN A 255 7.76 10.50 9.05
CA ASN A 255 8.94 9.72 8.67
C ASN A 255 9.66 10.36 7.48
N ALA A 256 10.96 10.08 7.38
CA ALA A 256 11.64 10.22 6.10
C ALA A 256 11.00 9.32 5.05
N THR A 257 10.96 9.80 3.81
CA THR A 257 10.61 8.93 2.67
C THR A 257 11.72 7.89 2.50
N PHE A 258 11.38 6.65 2.16
CA PHE A 258 12.40 5.64 1.85
C PHE A 258 13.29 6.12 0.70
N VAL A 259 14.54 5.69 0.71
CA VAL A 259 15.51 6.02 -0.34
C VAL A 259 15.91 4.73 -1.04
N THR A 260 15.69 4.68 -2.36
CA THR A 260 16.14 3.56 -3.20
C THR A 260 17.26 4.03 -4.12
N TYR A 261 18.35 3.28 -4.15
CA TYR A 261 19.44 3.47 -5.09
C TYR A 261 19.35 2.44 -6.21
N LEU A 262 19.30 2.93 -7.45
CA LEU A 262 19.29 2.09 -8.63
C LEU A 262 20.55 2.35 -9.46
N MET A 263 21.36 1.31 -9.62
CA MET A 263 22.52 1.33 -10.53
C MET A 263 22.26 0.40 -11.71
N ARG A 264 22.51 0.90 -12.92
CA ARG A 264 22.37 0.16 -14.17
C ARG A 264 23.69 0.21 -14.91
N GLY A 265 24.13 -0.90 -15.45
CA GLY A 265 25.38 -0.93 -16.20
C GLY A 265 25.64 -2.26 -16.89
N VAL A 266 26.79 -2.34 -17.54
CA VAL A 266 27.32 -3.60 -18.06
C VAL A 266 28.55 -3.93 -17.23
N ASP A 267 28.55 -5.11 -16.62
CA ASP A 267 29.72 -5.61 -15.90
C ASP A 267 30.90 -5.71 -16.87
N PRO A 268 32.04 -5.03 -16.61
CA PRO A 268 33.18 -5.03 -17.53
C PRO A 268 33.87 -6.39 -17.65
N VAL A 269 33.65 -7.31 -16.69
CA VAL A 269 34.25 -8.65 -16.67
C VAL A 269 33.32 -9.68 -17.31
N THR A 270 32.04 -9.72 -16.90
CA THR A 270 31.09 -10.72 -17.43
C THR A 270 30.35 -10.26 -18.68
N HIS A 271 30.43 -8.97 -19.03
CA HIS A 271 29.68 -8.30 -20.10
C HIS A 271 28.16 -8.44 -19.98
N ARG A 272 27.66 -8.81 -18.79
CA ARG A 272 26.23 -8.92 -18.52
C ARG A 272 25.67 -7.57 -18.12
N PHE A 273 24.43 -7.31 -18.51
CA PHE A 273 23.68 -6.18 -17.96
C PHE A 273 23.39 -6.43 -16.48
N VAL A 274 23.71 -5.45 -15.64
CA VAL A 274 23.52 -5.50 -14.20
C VAL A 274 22.55 -4.40 -13.79
N LEU A 275 21.60 -4.78 -12.95
CA LEU A 275 20.74 -3.87 -12.21
C LEU A 275 20.95 -4.14 -10.72
N VAL A 276 21.43 -3.13 -10.01
CA VAL A 276 21.45 -3.11 -8.55
C VAL A 276 20.29 -2.25 -8.11
N TYR A 277 19.42 -2.83 -7.29
CA TYR A 277 18.33 -2.13 -6.62
C TYR A 277 18.55 -2.31 -5.12
N GLU A 278 18.87 -1.22 -4.42
CA GLU A 278 19.12 -1.25 -2.98
C GLU A 278 18.25 -0.24 -2.24
N GLY A 279 17.67 -0.65 -1.11
CA GLY A 279 16.98 0.25 -0.19
C GLY A 279 17.93 0.73 0.89
N LEU A 280 18.10 2.04 1.04
CA LEU A 280 18.83 2.61 2.16
C LEU A 280 17.91 2.74 3.36
N GLY A 281 18.41 2.33 4.54
CA GLY A 281 17.74 2.59 5.80
C GLY A 281 17.53 4.09 6.01
N VAL A 282 16.32 4.49 6.39
CA VAL A 282 15.98 5.88 6.67
C VAL A 282 15.50 6.03 8.11
N GLY A 283 15.64 7.24 8.64
CA GLY A 283 15.21 7.57 10.00
C GLY A 283 13.69 7.53 10.16
N PHE A 284 13.27 7.13 11.35
CA PHE A 284 11.89 7.26 11.79
C PHE A 284 11.66 8.65 12.40
N GLY A 285 10.43 9.13 12.36
CA GLY A 285 10.08 10.38 13.04
C GLY A 285 10.20 10.25 14.56
N ALA A 286 10.66 11.31 15.22
CA ALA A 286 10.80 11.40 16.66
C ALA A 286 9.47 11.27 17.40
N ARG A 287 9.53 10.92 18.68
CA ARG A 287 8.43 10.94 19.64
C ARG A 287 8.63 12.09 20.63
N SER A 288 7.58 12.46 21.35
CA SER A 288 7.67 13.46 22.43
C SER A 288 8.70 13.13 23.52
N PHE A 289 9.03 11.84 23.68
CA PHE A 289 9.87 11.31 24.76
C PHE A 289 11.16 10.62 24.27
N ALA A 290 11.39 10.52 22.96
CA ALA A 290 12.55 9.85 22.38
C ALA A 290 12.79 10.27 20.93
N ASP A 291 14.03 10.15 20.47
CA ASP A 291 14.39 10.21 19.05
C ASP A 291 13.69 9.09 18.24
#